data_AF-A0A8S2YP57-F1
#
_entry.id   AF-A0A8S2YP57-F1
#
_cell.length_a   1.000
_cell.length_b   1.000
_cell.length_c   1.000
_cell.angle_alpha   90.00
_cell.angle_beta   90.00
_cell.angle_gamma   90.00
#
_symmetry.space_group_name_H-M   'P 1'
#
loop_
_entity.id
_entity.type
_entity.pdbx_description
1 polymer ?
#
loop_
_entity_poly.entity_id
_entity_poly.type
_entity_poly.pdbx_seq_one_letter_code
_entity_poly.pdbx_strand_id
1 'polypeptide(L)'
;FTDDTSMALCLANSLVACRGFKPYDQLVRYKWWYKFGYMSSTGHCFDIGAATSNSLREFERRQNIFAKEFSIPIADMDQLSNDELVQKFDTYCSEDGVAGNGALMRLAPVPLFFHKFPVIAVEYSGVSGQITHGDRKACDACRYYGALIVAALHGYTKEELLDDEFYSKHTKWFCNNQLHPDIESIAKGSYKKDGYNAGIRGKGYIVAALEAALWAFWSDGNSFEKGALAAVNLGDDTDTTAAIYGQLAGAHYGYRKLPERWLQHAYAKTFMEKLSKWIAYEGESWQKPIEHTVSPAPISNI
;
A
#
# COMPACT_ATOMS: atom_id res chain seq x y z
N PHE A 1 16.78 -2.93 4.04
CA PHE A 1 15.46 -2.31 3.86
C PHE A 1 15.00 -1.72 5.19
N THR A 2 14.10 -0.75 5.14
CA THR A 2 13.62 0.15 6.21
C THR A 2 12.17 -0.17 6.56
N ASP A 3 11.38 0.83 6.98
CA ASP A 3 9.97 0.69 7.28
C ASP A 3 9.11 0.39 6.03
N ASP A 4 9.45 0.89 4.84
CA ASP A 4 8.74 0.59 3.58
C ASP A 4 8.49 -0.91 3.40
N THR A 5 9.58 -1.67 3.45
CA THR A 5 9.54 -3.12 3.27
C THR A 5 9.03 -3.82 4.51
N SER A 6 9.38 -3.35 5.71
CA SER A 6 8.90 -3.98 6.96
C SER A 6 7.37 -3.94 7.05
N MET A 7 6.77 -2.80 6.69
CA MET A 7 5.32 -2.64 6.64
C MET A 7 4.70 -3.41 5.47
N ALA A 8 5.32 -3.44 4.29
CA ALA A 8 4.85 -4.27 3.19
C ALA A 8 4.84 -5.77 3.55
N LEU A 9 5.86 -6.25 4.26
CA LEU A 9 5.95 -7.63 4.76
C LEU A 9 4.88 -7.93 5.81
N CYS A 10 4.62 -6.99 6.72
CA CYS A 10 3.54 -7.11 7.69
C CYS A 10 2.17 -7.23 6.99
N LEU A 11 1.90 -6.37 6.01
CA LEU A 11 0.66 -6.39 5.23
C LEU A 11 0.52 -7.68 4.42
N ALA A 12 1.58 -8.09 3.71
CA ALA A 12 1.64 -9.35 3.00
C ALA A 12 1.34 -10.55 3.90
N ASN A 13 1.95 -10.59 5.08
CA ASN A 13 1.72 -11.69 6.00
C ASN A 13 0.31 -11.66 6.62
N SER A 14 -0.28 -10.48 6.83
CA SER A 14 -1.70 -10.34 7.21
C SER A 14 -2.62 -10.97 6.17
N LEU A 15 -2.45 -10.60 4.91
CA LEU A 15 -3.26 -11.11 3.80
C LEU A 15 -3.19 -12.63 3.70
N VAL A 16 -1.99 -13.20 3.79
CA VAL A 16 -1.79 -14.65 3.74
C VAL A 16 -2.37 -15.35 4.97
N ALA A 17 -2.10 -14.86 6.18
CA ALA A 17 -2.57 -15.49 7.41
C ALA A 17 -4.09 -15.43 7.56
N CYS A 18 -4.71 -14.31 7.15
CA CYS A 18 -6.16 -14.12 7.19
C CYS A 18 -6.88 -14.67 5.95
N ARG A 19 -6.14 -15.07 4.90
CA ARG A 19 -6.68 -15.45 3.58
C ARG A 19 -7.66 -14.40 3.03
N GLY A 20 -7.31 -13.13 3.20
CA GLY A 20 -8.17 -12.00 2.92
C GLY A 20 -7.71 -10.74 3.64
N PHE A 21 -8.47 -9.67 3.51
CA PHE A 21 -8.10 -8.37 4.09
C PHE A 21 -8.83 -8.13 5.41
N LYS A 22 -8.06 -8.07 6.51
CA LYS A 22 -8.56 -7.71 7.85
C LYS A 22 -7.77 -6.49 8.38
N PRO A 23 -8.31 -5.27 8.30
CA PRO A 23 -7.62 -4.06 8.76
C PRO A 23 -7.12 -4.12 10.21
N TYR A 24 -7.84 -4.82 11.08
CA TYR A 24 -7.42 -5.05 12.46
C TYR A 24 -6.10 -5.84 12.55
N ASP A 25 -6.00 -6.98 11.84
CA ASP A 25 -4.79 -7.81 11.84
C ASP A 25 -3.60 -7.09 11.18
N GLN A 26 -3.87 -6.27 10.16
CA GLN A 26 -2.86 -5.38 9.59
C GLN A 26 -2.26 -4.43 10.65
N LEU A 27 -3.09 -3.77 11.45
CA LEU A 27 -2.62 -2.90 12.54
C LEU A 27 -1.92 -3.67 13.64
N VAL A 28 -2.37 -4.88 13.99
CA VAL A 28 -1.69 -5.77 14.93
C VAL A 28 -0.26 -6.07 14.47
N ARG A 29 -0.06 -6.43 13.19
CA ARG A 29 1.28 -6.72 12.67
C ARG A 29 2.17 -5.48 12.58
N TYR A 30 1.60 -4.34 12.23
CA TYR A 30 2.34 -3.06 12.29
C TYR A 30 2.74 -2.72 13.72
N LYS A 31 1.86 -2.96 14.69
CA LYS A 31 2.19 -2.82 16.12
C LYS A 31 3.30 -3.79 16.53
N TRP A 32 3.28 -5.05 16.07
CA TRP A 32 4.36 -6.00 16.36
C TRP A 32 5.69 -5.56 15.78
N TRP A 33 5.70 -5.01 14.56
CA TRP A 33 6.90 -4.41 13.99
C TRP A 33 7.38 -3.25 14.86
N TYR A 34 6.49 -2.30 15.16
CA TYR A 34 6.78 -1.12 15.97
C TYR A 34 7.35 -1.45 17.36
N LYS A 35 6.78 -2.44 18.05
CA LYS A 35 7.14 -2.77 19.44
C LYS A 35 8.29 -3.78 19.54
N PHE A 36 8.34 -4.74 18.62
CA PHE A 36 9.16 -5.95 18.77
C PHE A 36 10.08 -6.22 17.58
N GLY A 37 10.10 -5.35 16.55
CA GLY A 37 10.92 -5.55 15.36
C GLY A 37 10.45 -6.70 14.46
N TYR A 38 9.20 -7.15 14.59
CA TYR A 38 8.60 -8.15 13.70
C TYR A 38 8.75 -7.71 12.22
N MET A 39 9.24 -8.60 11.36
CA MET A 39 9.54 -8.31 9.93
C MET A 39 10.58 -7.20 9.68
N SER A 40 11.38 -6.81 10.68
CA SER A 40 12.48 -5.85 10.52
C SER A 40 13.73 -6.51 9.92
N SER A 41 14.50 -5.72 9.17
CA SER A 41 15.83 -6.11 8.69
C SER A 41 16.91 -6.09 9.78
N THR A 42 16.68 -5.39 10.90
CA THR A 42 17.66 -5.21 11.99
C THR A 42 17.22 -5.85 13.31
N GLY A 43 16.07 -6.54 13.31
CA GLY A 43 15.47 -7.13 14.51
C GLY A 43 14.81 -6.14 15.47
N HIS A 44 14.78 -4.85 15.14
CA HIS A 44 14.06 -3.80 15.90
C HIS A 44 13.39 -2.80 14.94
N CYS A 45 12.40 -2.05 15.41
CA CYS A 45 11.79 -0.98 14.63
C CYS A 45 12.78 0.19 14.50
N PHE A 46 12.97 0.69 13.27
CA PHE A 46 13.67 1.93 12.98
C PHE A 46 13.01 2.59 11.75
N ASP A 47 13.31 3.87 11.53
CA ASP A 47 12.80 4.69 10.42
C ASP A 47 11.28 4.95 10.37
N ILE A 48 10.54 4.56 11.42
CA ILE A 48 9.10 4.76 11.47
C ILE A 48 8.71 6.24 11.43
N GLY A 49 7.89 6.61 10.45
CA GLY A 49 7.31 7.95 10.35
C GLY A 49 6.37 8.34 11.50
N ALA A 50 6.23 9.66 11.73
CA ALA A 50 5.38 10.21 12.80
C ALA A 50 3.90 9.83 12.63
N ALA A 51 3.36 9.90 11.41
CA ALA A 51 1.99 9.51 11.09
C ALA A 51 1.67 8.06 11.48
N THR A 52 2.54 7.13 11.04
CA THR A 52 2.41 5.70 11.37
C THR A 52 2.53 5.47 12.87
N SER A 53 3.57 6.00 13.52
CA SER A 53 3.77 5.78 14.97
C SER A 53 2.63 6.36 15.82
N ASN A 54 2.06 7.51 15.46
CA ASN A 54 0.89 8.07 16.13
C ASN A 54 -0.35 7.18 15.94
N SER A 55 -0.61 6.71 14.72
CA SER A 55 -1.73 5.81 14.43
C SER A 55 -1.63 4.49 15.21
N LEU A 56 -0.42 3.93 15.37
CA LEU A 56 -0.22 2.70 16.13
C LEU A 56 -0.37 2.89 17.64
N ARG A 57 0.02 4.05 18.17
CA ARG A 57 -0.26 4.41 19.59
C ARG A 57 -1.75 4.59 19.83
N GLU A 58 -2.46 5.21 18.88
CA GLU A 58 -3.91 5.36 18.96
C GLU A 58 -4.61 3.99 18.87
N PHE A 59 -4.16 3.10 17.98
CA PHE A 59 -4.64 1.73 17.91
C PHE A 59 -4.47 0.99 19.25
N GLU A 60 -3.30 1.06 19.87
CA GLU A 60 -3.03 0.45 21.18
C GLU A 60 -3.90 1.07 22.28
N ARG A 61 -4.11 2.40 22.26
CA ARG A 61 -5.02 3.08 23.20
C ARG A 61 -6.46 2.56 23.04
N ARG A 62 -6.95 2.43 21.80
CA ARG A 62 -8.29 1.89 21.49
C ARG A 62 -8.41 0.43 21.90
N GLN A 63 -7.39 -0.40 21.67
CA GLN A 63 -7.36 -1.80 22.17
C GLN A 63 -7.54 -1.85 23.69
N ASN A 64 -6.86 -0.99 24.44
CA ASN A 64 -7.00 -0.94 25.90
C ASN A 64 -8.41 -0.55 26.38
N ILE A 65 -9.09 0.33 25.66
CA ILE A 65 -10.46 0.75 25.99
C ILE A 65 -11.43 -0.37 25.64
N PHE A 66 -11.33 -0.91 24.42
CA PHE A 66 -12.18 -1.98 23.92
C PHE A 66 -12.07 -3.24 24.78
N ALA A 67 -10.86 -3.61 25.21
CA ALA A 67 -10.62 -4.72 26.13
C ALA A 67 -11.41 -4.58 27.43
N LYS A 68 -11.45 -3.37 28.01
CA LYS A 68 -12.21 -3.10 29.25
C LYS A 68 -13.72 -3.15 29.01
N GLU A 69 -14.18 -2.53 27.93
CA GLU A 69 -15.60 -2.47 27.57
C GLU A 69 -16.21 -3.87 27.39
N PHE A 70 -15.50 -4.75 26.69
CA PHE A 70 -15.96 -6.10 26.37
C PHE A 70 -15.43 -7.19 27.31
N SER A 71 -14.75 -6.80 28.41
CA SER A 71 -14.15 -7.73 29.38
C SER A 71 -13.21 -8.77 28.74
N ILE A 72 -12.41 -8.34 27.77
CA ILE A 72 -11.40 -9.16 27.07
C ILE A 72 -10.04 -8.94 27.75
N PRO A 73 -9.27 -9.98 28.09
CA PRO A 73 -7.90 -9.81 28.57
C PRO A 73 -7.04 -9.08 27.54
N ILE A 74 -6.28 -8.07 27.97
CA ILE A 74 -5.46 -7.25 27.04
C ILE A 74 -4.45 -8.08 26.23
N ALA A 75 -3.95 -9.19 26.80
CA ALA A 75 -3.04 -10.10 26.13
C ALA A 75 -3.68 -10.82 24.92
N ASP A 76 -5.00 -10.92 24.90
CA ASP A 76 -5.75 -11.63 23.86
C ASP A 76 -6.20 -10.69 22.73
N MET A 77 -6.07 -9.36 22.90
CA MET A 77 -6.52 -8.39 21.90
C MET A 77 -5.84 -8.56 20.54
N ASP A 78 -4.56 -8.90 20.50
CA ASP A 78 -3.85 -9.14 19.24
C ASP A 78 -4.29 -10.43 18.53
N GLN A 79 -4.99 -11.32 19.23
CA GLN A 79 -5.50 -12.58 18.72
C GLN A 79 -7.04 -12.56 18.58
N LEU A 80 -7.65 -11.37 18.64
CA LEU A 80 -9.09 -11.21 18.54
C LEU A 80 -9.57 -11.75 17.18
N SER A 81 -10.28 -12.87 17.23
CA SER A 81 -10.73 -13.62 16.05
C SER A 81 -12.25 -13.72 15.93
N ASN A 82 -12.99 -13.24 16.94
CA ASN A 82 -14.44 -13.12 16.87
C ASN A 82 -14.82 -12.00 15.89
N ASP A 83 -15.42 -12.35 14.75
CA ASP A 83 -15.69 -11.40 13.68
C ASP A 83 -16.68 -10.29 14.10
N GLU A 84 -17.66 -10.56 14.97
CA GLU A 84 -18.59 -9.52 15.46
C GLU A 84 -17.87 -8.47 16.31
N LEU A 85 -16.93 -8.89 17.15
CA LEU A 85 -16.12 -7.98 17.97
C LEU A 85 -15.12 -7.21 17.10
N VAL A 86 -14.47 -7.88 16.16
CA VAL A 86 -13.54 -7.22 15.22
C VAL A 86 -14.26 -6.15 14.40
N GLN A 87 -15.49 -6.41 13.94
CA GLN A 87 -16.30 -5.42 13.21
C GLN A 87 -16.71 -4.20 14.04
N LYS A 88 -16.81 -4.33 15.37
CA LYS A 88 -17.09 -3.20 16.27
C LYS A 88 -15.86 -2.35 16.57
N PHE A 89 -14.66 -2.85 16.28
CA PHE A 89 -13.43 -2.12 16.55
C PHE A 89 -13.16 -1.10 15.43
N ASP A 90 -13.10 0.19 15.78
CA ASP A 90 -12.74 1.23 14.82
C ASP A 90 -11.23 1.23 14.51
N THR A 91 -10.88 0.74 13.31
CA THR A 91 -9.51 0.66 12.81
C THR A 91 -8.99 1.94 12.18
N TYR A 92 -9.80 2.99 12.00
CA TYR A 92 -9.34 4.26 11.44
C TYR A 92 -8.62 5.09 12.52
N CYS A 93 -7.38 4.71 12.80
CA CYS A 93 -6.59 5.25 13.91
C CYS A 93 -5.77 6.49 13.54
N SER A 94 -5.83 6.93 12.29
CA SER A 94 -5.18 8.17 11.85
C SER A 94 -6.07 9.38 12.11
N GLU A 95 -5.45 10.51 12.40
CA GLU A 95 -6.10 11.81 12.34
C GLU A 95 -6.42 12.20 10.87
N ASP A 96 -7.44 13.04 10.70
CA ASP A 96 -7.80 13.64 9.43
C ASP A 96 -6.68 14.56 8.91
N GLY A 97 -6.49 14.61 7.60
CA GLY A 97 -5.47 15.49 6.97
C GLY A 97 -4.04 14.93 6.98
N VAL A 98 -3.82 13.72 7.52
CA VAL A 98 -2.51 13.06 7.50
C VAL A 98 -2.20 12.48 6.11
N ALA A 99 -1.46 13.23 5.29
CA ALA A 99 -1.15 12.93 3.89
C ALA A 99 0.31 12.47 3.63
N GLY A 100 0.90 11.74 4.58
CA GLY A 100 2.24 11.16 4.43
C GLY A 100 2.32 10.02 3.41
N ASN A 101 3.49 9.80 2.82
CA ASN A 101 3.74 8.75 1.81
C ASN A 101 3.79 7.31 2.37
N GLY A 102 3.81 7.13 3.69
CA GLY A 102 3.93 5.84 4.37
C GLY A 102 2.80 4.83 4.10
N ALA A 103 1.66 5.29 3.58
CA ALA A 103 0.60 4.43 3.06
C ALA A 103 0.97 3.80 1.70
N LEU A 104 1.57 4.57 0.81
CA LEU A 104 1.83 4.19 -0.57
C LEU A 104 3.08 3.30 -0.70
N MET A 105 4.09 3.52 0.13
CA MET A 105 5.36 2.78 0.11
C MET A 105 5.22 1.27 0.36
N ARG A 106 4.12 0.85 0.98
CA ARG A 106 3.86 -0.52 1.43
C ARG A 106 2.73 -1.22 0.68
N LEU A 107 2.19 -0.59 -0.36
CA LEU A 107 0.87 -0.90 -0.92
C LEU A 107 0.78 -2.26 -1.61
N ALA A 108 1.81 -2.65 -2.37
CA ALA A 108 1.79 -3.75 -3.35
C ALA A 108 1.12 -5.07 -2.92
N PRO A 109 1.25 -5.56 -1.68
CA PRO A 109 0.63 -6.82 -1.30
C PRO A 109 -0.88 -6.88 -1.55
N VAL A 110 -1.61 -5.76 -1.40
CA VAL A 110 -3.07 -5.71 -1.60
C VAL A 110 -3.46 -5.93 -3.07
N PRO A 111 -3.01 -5.09 -4.04
CA PRO A 111 -3.35 -5.32 -5.44
C PRO A 111 -2.76 -6.63 -5.99
N LEU A 112 -1.64 -7.13 -5.46
CA LEU A 112 -1.12 -8.46 -5.80
C LEU A 112 -2.06 -9.59 -5.35
N PHE A 113 -2.64 -9.49 -4.16
CA PHE A 113 -3.54 -10.51 -3.62
C PHE A 113 -4.91 -10.50 -4.31
N PHE A 114 -5.48 -9.31 -4.55
CA PHE A 114 -6.85 -9.17 -5.05
C PHE A 114 -6.94 -8.90 -6.56
N HIS A 115 -5.89 -9.12 -7.35
CA HIS A 115 -5.82 -8.69 -8.75
C HIS A 115 -7.00 -9.17 -9.62
N LYS A 116 -7.53 -10.39 -9.36
CA LYS A 116 -8.73 -10.94 -10.05
C LYS A 116 -10.01 -10.13 -9.84
N PHE A 117 -10.04 -9.27 -8.83
CA PHE A 117 -11.19 -8.45 -8.44
C PHE A 117 -10.78 -6.97 -8.38
N PRO A 118 -10.60 -6.28 -9.52
CA PRO A 118 -10.06 -4.92 -9.56
C PRO A 118 -10.78 -3.92 -8.65
N VAL A 119 -12.11 -4.00 -8.55
CA VAL A 119 -12.90 -3.14 -7.66
C VAL A 119 -12.49 -3.34 -6.19
N ILE A 120 -12.34 -4.59 -5.76
CA ILE A 120 -11.93 -4.94 -4.39
C ILE A 120 -10.48 -4.56 -4.14
N ALA A 121 -9.59 -4.84 -5.10
CA ALA A 121 -8.19 -4.48 -5.01
C ALA A 121 -7.98 -2.97 -4.85
N VAL A 122 -8.70 -2.16 -5.64
CA VAL A 122 -8.65 -0.69 -5.57
C VAL A 122 -9.22 -0.19 -4.24
N GLU A 123 -10.37 -0.69 -3.82
CA GLU A 123 -10.99 -0.31 -2.55
C GLU A 123 -10.09 -0.62 -1.35
N TYR A 124 -9.61 -1.86 -1.25
CA TYR A 124 -8.73 -2.28 -0.16
C TYR A 124 -7.37 -1.59 -0.19
N SER A 125 -6.90 -1.16 -1.36
CA SER A 125 -5.70 -0.32 -1.47
C SER A 125 -5.91 1.01 -0.73
N GLY A 126 -7.08 1.64 -0.90
CA GLY A 126 -7.47 2.85 -0.17
C GLY A 126 -7.58 2.62 1.33
N VAL A 127 -8.36 1.61 1.74
CA VAL A 127 -8.61 1.30 3.16
C VAL A 127 -7.30 0.98 3.90
N SER A 128 -6.42 0.16 3.31
CA SER A 128 -5.10 -0.19 3.87
C SER A 128 -4.20 1.03 4.12
N GLY A 129 -4.31 2.06 3.29
CA GLY A 129 -3.64 3.34 3.51
C GLY A 129 -4.30 4.13 4.64
N GLN A 130 -5.62 4.30 4.55
CA GLN A 130 -6.42 5.19 5.37
C GLN A 130 -6.35 4.89 6.87
N ILE A 131 -6.22 3.62 7.26
CA ILE A 131 -6.11 3.23 8.68
C ILE A 131 -4.89 3.82 9.42
N THR A 132 -3.91 4.37 8.70
CA THR A 132 -2.74 5.07 9.28
C THR A 132 -2.46 6.46 8.68
N HIS A 133 -3.18 6.83 7.62
CA HIS A 133 -3.01 8.08 6.88
C HIS A 133 -4.39 8.58 6.45
N GLY A 134 -5.05 9.35 7.31
CA GLY A 134 -6.46 9.71 7.24
C GLY A 134 -6.82 10.76 6.18
N ASP A 135 -5.86 11.30 5.44
CA ASP A 135 -6.17 12.24 4.35
C ASP A 135 -6.73 11.51 3.12
N ARG A 136 -7.76 12.10 2.49
CA ARG A 136 -8.35 11.60 1.25
C ARG A 136 -7.30 11.44 0.14
N LYS A 137 -6.31 12.32 0.03
CA LYS A 137 -5.20 12.20 -0.93
C LYS A 137 -4.41 10.91 -0.73
N ALA A 138 -4.20 10.48 0.51
CA ALA A 138 -3.49 9.25 0.81
C ALA A 138 -4.30 8.02 0.39
N CYS A 139 -5.60 8.02 0.71
CA CYS A 139 -6.53 7.00 0.25
C CYS A 139 -6.57 6.92 -1.28
N ASP A 140 -6.83 8.05 -1.96
CA ASP A 140 -6.98 8.10 -3.42
C ASP A 140 -5.67 7.83 -4.17
N ALA A 141 -4.52 8.22 -3.61
CA ALA A 141 -3.21 7.82 -4.14
C ALA A 141 -3.04 6.30 -4.12
N CYS A 142 -3.40 5.64 -3.01
CA CYS A 142 -3.32 4.20 -2.91
C CYS A 142 -4.32 3.50 -3.85
N ARG A 143 -5.54 4.01 -3.97
CA ARG A 143 -6.56 3.51 -4.92
C ARG A 143 -6.05 3.59 -6.36
N TYR A 144 -5.54 4.75 -6.78
CA TYR A 144 -5.03 4.94 -8.13
C TYR A 144 -3.80 4.05 -8.41
N TYR A 145 -2.83 4.04 -7.50
CA TYR A 145 -1.62 3.22 -7.68
C TYR A 145 -1.92 1.72 -7.63
N GLY A 146 -2.86 1.29 -6.80
CA GLY A 146 -3.37 -0.07 -6.76
C GLY A 146 -4.00 -0.48 -8.09
N ALA A 147 -4.78 0.40 -8.72
CA ALA A 147 -5.35 0.17 -10.06
C ALA A 147 -4.25 -0.02 -11.13
N LEU A 148 -3.19 0.79 -11.09
CA LEU A 148 -2.05 0.65 -12.01
C LEU A 148 -1.35 -0.70 -11.83
N ILE A 149 -1.14 -1.15 -10.59
CA ILE A 149 -0.54 -2.46 -10.31
C ILE A 149 -1.44 -3.60 -10.83
N VAL A 150 -2.75 -3.54 -10.59
CA VAL A 150 -3.70 -4.54 -11.11
C VAL A 150 -3.69 -4.59 -12.64
N ALA A 151 -3.72 -3.43 -13.30
CA ALA A 151 -3.64 -3.37 -14.76
C ALA A 151 -2.32 -3.95 -15.29
N ALA A 152 -1.19 -3.66 -14.64
CA ALA A 152 0.11 -4.23 -15.00
C ALA A 152 0.11 -5.77 -14.90
N LEU A 153 -0.49 -6.33 -13.83
CA LEU A 153 -0.65 -7.78 -13.67
C LEU A 153 -1.56 -8.41 -14.74
N HIS A 154 -2.50 -7.65 -15.28
CA HIS A 154 -3.36 -8.06 -16.39
C HIS A 154 -2.73 -7.82 -17.78
N GLY A 155 -1.46 -7.43 -17.82
CA GLY A 155 -0.68 -7.36 -19.07
C GLY A 155 -0.86 -6.06 -19.85
N TYR A 156 -1.40 -5.01 -19.24
CA TYR A 156 -1.49 -3.69 -19.86
C TYR A 156 -0.08 -3.18 -20.20
N THR A 157 0.05 -2.54 -21.37
CA THR A 157 1.32 -1.95 -21.79
C THR A 157 1.64 -0.72 -20.95
N LYS A 158 2.91 -0.30 -20.96
CA LYS A 158 3.33 0.89 -20.25
C LYS A 158 2.61 2.13 -20.78
N GLU A 159 2.35 2.18 -22.09
CA GLU A 159 1.60 3.25 -22.75
C GLU A 159 0.16 3.30 -22.24
N GLU A 160 -0.51 2.15 -22.08
CA GLU A 160 -1.86 2.07 -21.54
C GLU A 160 -1.92 2.46 -20.06
N LEU A 161 -0.92 2.05 -19.27
CA LEU A 161 -0.82 2.42 -17.84
C LEU A 161 -0.62 3.92 -17.63
N LEU A 162 0.07 4.58 -18.56
CA LEU A 162 0.41 6.02 -18.50
C LEU A 162 -0.47 6.89 -19.40
N ASP A 163 -1.54 6.33 -19.96
CA ASP A 163 -2.58 7.04 -20.70
C ASP A 163 -3.30 8.02 -19.75
N ASP A 164 -3.48 9.27 -20.17
CA ASP A 164 -4.11 10.32 -19.35
C ASP A 164 -5.63 10.09 -19.15
N GLU A 165 -6.22 9.18 -19.93
CA GLU A 165 -7.57 8.67 -19.76
C GLU A 165 -7.62 7.31 -19.04
N PHE A 166 -6.49 6.77 -18.54
CA PHE A 166 -6.50 5.48 -17.82
C PHE A 166 -7.57 5.47 -16.71
N TYR A 167 -7.62 6.53 -15.90
CA TYR A 167 -8.60 6.64 -14.83
C TYR A 167 -10.05 6.71 -15.35
N SER A 168 -10.31 7.55 -16.36
CA SER A 168 -11.68 7.72 -16.91
C SER A 168 -12.18 6.44 -17.61
N LYS A 169 -11.28 5.67 -18.23
CA LYS A 169 -11.57 4.35 -18.83
C LYS A 169 -11.89 3.27 -17.78
N HIS A 170 -11.47 3.46 -16.52
CA HIS A 170 -11.58 2.45 -15.45
C HIS A 170 -12.38 2.93 -14.22
N THR A 171 -13.22 3.96 -14.33
CA THR A 171 -14.03 4.50 -13.20
C THR A 171 -14.84 3.47 -12.42
N LYS A 172 -15.27 2.38 -13.07
CA LYS A 172 -15.95 1.26 -12.41
C LYS A 172 -15.09 0.59 -11.33
N TRP A 173 -13.77 0.51 -11.50
CA TRP A 173 -12.86 -0.03 -10.49
C TRP A 173 -12.80 0.85 -9.23
N PHE A 174 -13.15 2.13 -9.37
CA PHE A 174 -13.20 3.11 -8.30
C PHE A 174 -14.61 3.27 -7.72
N CYS A 175 -15.53 2.34 -7.99
CA CYS A 175 -16.95 2.45 -7.61
C CYS A 175 -17.61 3.76 -8.11
N ASN A 176 -17.09 4.35 -9.19
CA ASN A 176 -17.43 5.69 -9.69
C ASN A 176 -17.18 6.85 -8.70
N ASN A 177 -16.46 6.62 -7.61
CA ASN A 177 -16.03 7.67 -6.69
C ASN A 177 -14.86 8.45 -7.29
N GLN A 178 -14.98 9.78 -7.31
CA GLN A 178 -13.96 10.67 -7.85
C GLN A 178 -12.66 10.62 -7.03
N LEU A 179 -11.52 10.61 -7.73
CA LEU A 179 -10.23 10.86 -7.10
C LEU A 179 -10.14 12.30 -6.62
N HIS A 180 -9.37 12.53 -5.56
CA HIS A 180 -8.96 13.86 -5.16
C HIS A 180 -8.28 14.60 -6.34
N PRO A 181 -8.56 15.91 -6.57
CA PRO A 181 -8.01 16.66 -7.71
C PRO A 181 -6.49 16.57 -7.89
N ASP A 182 -5.71 16.63 -6.80
CA ASP A 182 -4.25 16.46 -6.84
C ASP A 182 -3.82 15.09 -7.42
N ILE A 183 -4.57 14.01 -7.13
CA ILE A 183 -4.29 12.67 -7.65
C ILE A 183 -4.79 12.56 -9.09
N GLU A 184 -5.91 13.19 -9.44
CA GLU A 184 -6.39 13.24 -10.82
C GLU A 184 -5.43 14.01 -11.73
N SER A 185 -4.81 15.08 -11.24
CA SER A 185 -3.75 15.81 -11.95
C SER A 185 -2.56 14.90 -12.30
N ILE A 186 -2.15 14.05 -11.35
CA ILE A 186 -1.12 13.03 -11.57
C ILE A 186 -1.62 11.99 -12.59
N ALA A 187 -2.86 11.51 -12.45
CA ALA A 187 -3.43 10.55 -13.40
C ALA A 187 -3.47 11.08 -14.83
N LYS A 188 -3.64 12.39 -15.00
CA LYS A 188 -3.57 13.13 -16.27
C LYS A 188 -2.13 13.41 -16.75
N GLY A 189 -1.12 12.92 -16.05
CA GLY A 189 0.27 12.95 -16.48
C GLY A 189 1.08 14.16 -16.02
N SER A 190 0.75 14.80 -14.89
CA SER A 190 1.55 15.92 -14.33
C SER A 190 3.04 15.57 -14.09
N TYR A 191 3.35 14.27 -13.99
CA TYR A 191 4.70 13.73 -13.86
C TYR A 191 5.51 13.69 -15.17
N LYS A 192 4.90 13.89 -16.34
CA LYS A 192 5.54 13.82 -17.68
C LYS A 192 6.32 15.11 -18.00
N LYS A 193 7.31 15.42 -17.16
CA LYS A 193 8.13 16.64 -17.23
C LYS A 193 9.61 16.34 -16.95
N ASP A 194 10.48 17.32 -17.17
CA ASP A 194 11.96 17.19 -17.05
C ASP A 194 12.46 17.11 -15.59
N GLY A 195 12.01 16.08 -14.88
CA GLY A 195 12.52 15.65 -13.58
C GLY A 195 12.61 16.77 -12.54
N TYR A 196 13.73 16.78 -11.82
CA TYR A 196 13.95 17.69 -10.70
C TYR A 196 13.90 19.17 -11.12
N ASN A 197 14.43 19.52 -12.29
CA ASN A 197 14.43 20.91 -12.78
C ASN A 197 13.02 21.41 -13.10
N ALA A 198 12.14 20.52 -13.54
CA ALA A 198 10.73 20.82 -13.78
C ALA A 198 9.82 20.69 -12.54
N GLY A 199 10.40 20.53 -11.35
CA GLY A 199 9.67 20.54 -10.08
C GLY A 199 9.23 19.17 -9.55
N ILE A 200 9.65 18.05 -10.14
CA ILE A 200 9.45 16.72 -9.54
C ILE A 200 10.21 16.66 -8.21
N ARG A 201 9.51 16.27 -7.13
CA ARG A 201 10.10 16.14 -5.79
C ARG A 201 9.57 14.87 -5.12
N GLY A 202 10.46 13.98 -4.72
CA GLY A 202 10.10 12.76 -3.99
C GLY A 202 10.14 13.01 -2.50
N LYS A 203 9.17 13.73 -1.92
CA LYS A 203 9.17 14.09 -0.49
C LYS A 203 8.21 13.21 0.32
N GLY A 204 8.23 13.37 1.65
CA GLY A 204 7.30 12.72 2.59
C GLY A 204 5.80 12.96 2.35
N TYR A 205 5.42 13.87 1.44
CA TYR A 205 4.03 14.14 1.05
C TYR A 205 3.59 13.20 -0.08
N ILE A 206 2.48 12.49 0.12
CA ILE A 206 2.06 11.38 -0.75
C ILE A 206 1.85 11.76 -2.22
N VAL A 207 1.32 12.95 -2.49
CA VAL A 207 1.12 13.44 -3.88
C VAL A 207 2.48 13.61 -4.57
N ALA A 208 3.46 14.18 -3.87
CA ALA A 208 4.80 14.41 -4.41
C ALA A 208 5.53 13.07 -4.63
N ALA A 209 5.45 12.14 -3.67
CA ALA A 209 6.02 10.81 -3.79
C ALA A 209 5.41 10.00 -4.96
N LEU A 210 4.09 10.05 -5.12
CA LEU A 210 3.39 9.42 -6.25
C LEU A 210 3.82 10.03 -7.59
N GLU A 211 3.85 11.36 -7.70
CA GLU A 211 4.29 12.05 -8.93
C GLU A 211 5.74 11.68 -9.28
N ALA A 212 6.64 11.63 -8.29
CA ALA A 212 8.03 11.26 -8.47
C ALA A 212 8.22 9.80 -8.91
N ALA A 213 7.50 8.86 -8.31
CA ALA A 213 7.58 7.44 -8.68
C ALA A 213 7.05 7.19 -10.10
N LEU A 214 5.96 7.87 -10.50
CA LEU A 214 5.43 7.78 -11.86
C LEU A 214 6.30 8.50 -12.88
N TRP A 215 6.97 9.59 -12.51
CA TRP A 215 8.01 10.20 -13.34
C TRP A 215 9.17 9.22 -13.60
N ALA A 216 9.64 8.54 -12.55
CA ALA A 216 10.71 7.55 -12.68
C ALA A 216 10.25 6.40 -13.59
N PHE A 217 9.02 5.90 -13.42
CA PHE A 217 8.44 4.88 -14.29
C PHE A 217 8.29 5.34 -15.73
N TRP A 218 7.75 6.53 -15.96
CA TRP A 218 7.61 7.09 -17.30
C TRP A 218 8.98 7.21 -18.02
N SER A 219 9.99 7.74 -17.33
CA SER A 219 11.30 8.08 -17.90
C SER A 219 12.33 6.94 -17.93
N ASP A 220 12.01 5.75 -17.39
CA ASP A 220 12.97 4.66 -17.20
C ASP A 220 13.50 3.99 -18.49
N GLY A 221 13.03 4.41 -19.67
CA GLY A 221 13.47 3.83 -20.94
C GLY A 221 13.22 2.33 -21.06
N ASN A 222 12.14 1.83 -20.46
CA ASN A 222 11.72 0.43 -20.45
C ASN A 222 12.70 -0.50 -19.73
N SER A 223 13.30 -0.01 -18.65
CA SER A 223 14.26 -0.74 -17.83
C SER A 223 14.04 -0.48 -16.35
N PHE A 224 13.73 -1.55 -15.60
CA PHE A 224 13.63 -1.50 -14.14
C PHE A 224 14.84 -0.81 -13.50
N GLU A 225 16.04 -1.14 -14.00
CA GLU A 225 17.30 -0.63 -13.47
C GLU A 225 17.41 0.89 -13.63
N LYS A 226 17.10 1.40 -14.82
CA LYS A 226 17.21 2.84 -15.12
C LYS A 226 16.22 3.64 -14.29
N GLY A 227 14.98 3.16 -14.13
CA GLY A 227 13.97 3.85 -13.35
C GLY A 227 14.23 3.80 -11.86
N ALA A 228 14.73 2.67 -11.34
CA ALA A 228 15.14 2.59 -9.94
C ALA A 228 16.29 3.57 -9.65
N LEU A 229 17.28 3.65 -10.54
CA LEU A 229 18.35 4.64 -10.44
C LEU A 229 17.83 6.08 -10.59
N ALA A 230 16.84 6.33 -11.45
CA ALA A 230 16.23 7.65 -11.58
C ALA A 230 15.50 8.06 -10.29
N ALA A 231 14.72 7.14 -9.70
CA ALA A 231 14.03 7.37 -8.43
C ALA A 231 15.00 7.69 -7.29
N VAL A 232 16.12 6.95 -7.18
CA VAL A 232 17.14 7.20 -6.16
C VAL A 232 17.91 8.50 -6.43
N ASN A 233 18.32 8.75 -7.68
CA ASN A 233 19.11 9.93 -8.03
C ASN A 233 18.29 11.23 -8.07
N LEU A 234 16.95 11.15 -7.99
CA LEU A 234 16.09 12.31 -7.82
C LEU A 234 16.41 13.05 -6.50
N GLY A 235 16.92 12.34 -5.49
CA GLY A 235 17.17 12.89 -4.15
C GLY A 235 15.90 12.94 -3.30
N ASP A 236 15.88 13.83 -2.31
CA ASP A 236 14.82 13.94 -1.30
C ASP A 236 14.64 12.61 -0.51
N ASP A 237 13.42 12.09 -0.42
CA ASP A 237 13.05 10.81 0.18
C ASP A 237 13.26 9.69 -0.84
N THR A 238 14.54 9.38 -1.05
CA THR A 238 15.00 8.42 -2.07
C THR A 238 14.53 7.00 -1.81
N ASP A 239 14.46 6.59 -0.54
CA ASP A 239 14.06 5.24 -0.14
C ASP A 239 12.59 4.99 -0.52
N THR A 240 11.70 5.89 -0.09
CA THR A 240 10.27 5.79 -0.39
C THR A 240 9.99 5.90 -1.88
N THR A 241 10.65 6.84 -2.58
CA THR A 241 10.41 7.02 -4.01
C THR A 241 10.82 5.78 -4.81
N ALA A 242 11.95 5.16 -4.47
CA ALA A 242 12.41 3.93 -5.11
C ALA A 242 11.54 2.72 -4.73
N ALA A 243 11.07 2.63 -3.49
CA ALA A 243 10.15 1.60 -3.04
C ALA A 243 8.81 1.67 -3.78
N ILE A 244 8.22 2.86 -3.92
CA ILE A 244 6.98 3.07 -4.70
C ILE A 244 7.22 2.67 -6.16
N TYR A 245 8.23 3.25 -6.83
CA TYR A 245 8.60 2.88 -8.21
C TYR A 245 8.72 1.35 -8.40
N GLY A 246 9.44 0.69 -7.48
CA GLY A 246 9.74 -0.74 -7.55
C GLY A 246 8.48 -1.62 -7.54
N GLN A 247 7.40 -1.17 -6.90
CA GLN A 247 6.13 -1.90 -6.87
C GLN A 247 5.50 -2.01 -8.27
N LEU A 248 5.27 -0.87 -8.94
CA LEU A 248 4.65 -0.86 -10.27
C LEU A 248 5.61 -1.40 -11.35
N ALA A 249 6.87 -0.97 -11.33
CA ALA A 249 7.86 -1.46 -12.28
C ALA A 249 8.10 -2.97 -12.14
N GLY A 250 8.09 -3.49 -10.92
CA GLY A 250 8.20 -4.92 -10.64
C GLY A 250 6.99 -5.71 -11.17
N ALA A 251 5.77 -5.18 -11.01
CA ALA A 251 4.56 -5.78 -11.57
C ALA A 251 4.56 -5.76 -13.11
N HIS A 252 5.03 -4.67 -13.72
CA HIS A 252 5.05 -4.50 -15.18
C HIS A 252 6.16 -5.31 -15.88
N TYR A 253 7.42 -5.19 -15.42
CA TYR A 253 8.55 -5.89 -16.06
C TYR A 253 8.67 -7.36 -15.64
N GLY A 254 8.17 -7.69 -14.44
CA GLY A 254 8.25 -9.02 -13.86
C GLY A 254 9.62 -9.34 -13.24
N TYR A 255 9.59 -10.29 -12.30
CA TYR A 255 10.75 -10.66 -11.47
C TYR A 255 12.02 -11.02 -12.25
N ARG A 256 11.89 -11.69 -13.40
CA ARG A 256 13.03 -12.15 -14.22
C ARG A 256 13.78 -11.01 -14.91
N LYS A 257 13.21 -9.80 -14.95
CA LYS A 257 13.83 -8.61 -15.55
C LYS A 257 14.57 -7.76 -14.52
N LEU A 258 14.50 -8.10 -13.23
CA LEU A 258 15.24 -7.42 -12.19
C LEU A 258 16.75 -7.72 -12.31
N PRO A 259 17.64 -6.75 -12.06
CA PRO A 259 19.09 -6.98 -12.13
C PRO A 259 19.55 -8.02 -11.11
N GLU A 260 20.04 -9.18 -11.57
CA GLU A 260 20.46 -10.28 -10.68
C GLU A 260 21.53 -9.82 -9.67
N ARG A 261 22.45 -8.94 -10.10
CA ARG A 261 23.48 -8.36 -9.23
C ARG A 261 22.90 -7.58 -8.05
N TRP A 262 21.72 -6.98 -8.18
CA TRP A 262 21.05 -6.31 -7.07
C TRP A 262 20.31 -7.31 -6.18
N LEU A 263 19.65 -8.29 -6.80
CA LEU A 263 18.94 -9.33 -6.07
C LEU A 263 19.88 -10.12 -5.14
N GLN A 264 21.12 -10.38 -5.54
CA GLN A 264 22.13 -11.04 -4.69
C GLN A 264 22.45 -10.30 -3.39
N HIS A 265 22.25 -8.98 -3.36
CA HIS A 265 22.49 -8.15 -2.17
C HIS A 265 21.20 -7.78 -1.42
N ALA A 266 20.03 -8.17 -1.93
CA ALA A 266 18.76 -7.92 -1.27
C ALA A 266 18.63 -8.81 -0.02
N TYR A 267 18.70 -8.20 1.17
CA TYR A 267 18.47 -8.88 2.44
C TYR A 267 17.10 -9.56 2.46
N ALA A 268 17.03 -10.78 2.98
CA ALA A 268 15.82 -11.62 3.03
C ALA A 268 15.15 -11.88 1.66
N LYS A 269 15.88 -11.80 0.53
CA LYS A 269 15.39 -12.13 -0.83
C LYS A 269 14.52 -13.39 -0.86
N THR A 270 15.05 -14.51 -0.37
CA THR A 270 14.33 -15.79 -0.41
C THR A 270 13.03 -15.75 0.39
N PHE A 271 13.01 -15.06 1.53
CA PHE A 271 11.78 -14.90 2.31
C PHE A 271 10.72 -14.09 1.53
N MET A 272 11.11 -12.95 0.96
CA MET A 272 10.24 -12.13 0.12
C MET A 272 9.70 -12.90 -1.09
N GLU A 273 10.53 -13.68 -1.78
CA GLU A 273 10.12 -14.54 -2.90
C GLU A 273 9.11 -15.62 -2.49
N LYS A 274 9.24 -16.20 -1.30
CA LYS A 274 8.30 -17.23 -0.82
C LYS A 274 6.99 -16.59 -0.40
N LEU A 275 7.05 -15.44 0.29
CA LEU A 275 5.87 -14.70 0.70
C LEU A 275 5.07 -14.20 -0.52
N SER A 276 5.73 -13.70 -1.57
CA SER A 276 5.05 -13.29 -2.80
C SER A 276 4.38 -14.46 -3.53
N LYS A 277 4.98 -15.66 -3.51
CA LYS A 277 4.35 -16.88 -4.02
C LYS A 277 3.11 -17.29 -3.22
N TRP A 278 3.13 -17.11 -1.89
CA TRP A 278 1.93 -17.34 -1.08
C TRP A 278 0.84 -16.31 -1.35
N ILE A 279 1.19 -15.03 -1.51
CA ILE A 279 0.22 -14.01 -1.95
C ILE A 279 -0.44 -14.43 -3.27
N ALA A 280 0.37 -14.80 -4.27
CA ALA A 280 -0.15 -15.21 -5.57
C ALA A 280 -1.05 -16.45 -5.45
N TYR A 281 -0.63 -17.47 -4.69
CA TYR A 281 -1.41 -18.69 -4.48
C TYR A 281 -2.75 -18.42 -3.78
N GLU A 282 -2.73 -17.71 -2.66
CA GLU A 282 -3.94 -17.40 -1.89
C GLU A 282 -4.87 -16.49 -2.71
N GLY A 283 -4.32 -15.46 -3.37
CA GLY A 283 -5.08 -14.56 -4.25
C GLY A 283 -5.73 -15.25 -5.45
N GLU A 284 -5.02 -16.20 -6.08
CA GLU A 284 -5.57 -17.04 -7.15
C GLU A 284 -6.75 -17.91 -6.68
N SER A 285 -6.68 -18.39 -5.44
CA SER A 285 -7.71 -19.23 -4.81
C SER A 285 -8.83 -18.44 -4.12
N TRP A 286 -8.64 -17.13 -3.94
CA TRP A 286 -9.57 -16.31 -3.17
C TRP A 286 -10.90 -16.17 -3.90
N GLN A 287 -11.98 -16.35 -3.16
CA GLN A 287 -13.34 -16.16 -3.64
C GLN A 287 -14.00 -15.06 -2.81
N LYS A 288 -14.78 -14.21 -3.48
CA LYS A 288 -15.60 -13.22 -2.77
C LYS A 288 -16.53 -13.98 -1.81
N PRO A 289 -16.53 -13.64 -0.50
CA PRO A 289 -17.48 -14.22 0.43
C PRO A 289 -18.90 -14.04 -0.10
N ILE A 290 -19.71 -15.11 -0.03
CA ILE A 290 -21.13 -15.03 -0.39
C ILE A 290 -21.76 -14.06 0.61
N GLU A 291 -22.26 -12.92 0.11
CA GLU A 291 -22.96 -11.93 0.93
C GLU A 291 -24.23 -12.59 1.52
N HIS A 292 -24.14 -13.07 2.76
CA HIS A 292 -25.32 -13.21 3.61
C HIS A 292 -25.72 -11.79 4.01
N THR A 293 -26.54 -11.15 3.17
CA THR A 293 -27.35 -9.95 3.43
C THR A 293 -27.02 -9.19 4.72
N VAL A 294 -26.00 -8.33 4.69
CA VAL A 294 -25.94 -7.14 5.54
C VAL A 294 -25.37 -6.01 4.67
N SER A 295 -26.22 -5.04 4.39
CA SER A 295 -25.90 -3.87 3.57
C SER A 295 -24.71 -3.11 4.18
N PRO A 296 -23.70 -2.71 3.39
CA PRO A 296 -22.71 -1.76 3.89
C PRO A 296 -23.40 -0.44 4.23
N ALA A 297 -23.14 0.08 5.42
CA ALA A 297 -23.56 1.43 5.78
C ALA A 297 -22.91 2.43 4.81
N PRO A 298 -23.65 3.44 4.34
CA PRO A 298 -23.10 4.43 3.41
C PRO A 298 -21.94 5.17 4.07
N ILE A 299 -20.87 5.34 3.30
CA ILE A 299 -19.77 6.25 3.59
C ILE A 299 -20.40 7.63 3.84
N SER A 300 -20.33 8.11 5.08
CA SER A 300 -20.71 9.49 5.39
C SER A 300 -19.73 10.43 4.70
N ASN A 301 -20.23 11.25 3.79
CA ASN A 301 -19.47 12.38 3.25
C ASN A 301 -19.10 13.31 4.42
N ILE A 302 -17.80 13.32 4.76
CA ILE A 302 -17.14 14.39 5.51
C ILE A 302 -15.96 14.85 4.65
#